data_AF-A0A844F312-F1
#
_entry.id   AF-A0A844F312-F1
#
_cell.length_a   1.000
_cell.length_b   1.000
_cell.length_c   1.000
_cell.angle_alpha   90.00
_cell.angle_beta   90.00
_cell.angle_gamma   90.00
#
_symmetry.space_group_name_H-M   'P 1'
#
loop_
_entity.id
_entity.type
_entity.pdbx_description
1 polymer ?
#
loop_
_entity_poly.entity_id
_entity_poly.type
_entity_poly.pdbx_seq_one_letter_code
_entity_poly.pdbx_strand_id
1 'polypeptide(L)'
;MEAIQELTQINYIALFISIFTALVGIKFVFSLFEWVITKLGLETKWMRQKREEHELLLQTSQNLSILQKKHQEDMNKFEDCDNEIRNDLKKLTDMFIDKEINDMRWEINNFANKISDGKECNKDSFKHCIHTYEKYEKILKENNLENGEVEISIEIINEAYKQKLKEGI
;
A
#
# COMPACT_ATOMS: atom_id res chain seq x y z
N MET A 1 -33.01 72.34 -25.02
CA MET A 1 -32.06 73.17 -24.24
C MET A 1 -32.65 73.61 -22.90
N GLU A 2 -33.97 73.75 -22.77
CA GLU A 2 -34.62 74.11 -21.48
C GLU A 2 -34.54 72.99 -20.43
N ALA A 3 -34.80 71.72 -20.79
CA ALA A 3 -34.77 70.61 -19.83
C ALA A 3 -33.39 70.32 -19.19
N ILE A 4 -32.29 70.74 -19.83
CA ILE A 4 -30.92 70.57 -19.31
C ILE A 4 -30.60 71.68 -18.29
N GLN A 5 -31.28 72.82 -18.39
CA GLN A 5 -31.07 73.99 -17.54
C GLN A 5 -31.79 73.87 -16.19
N GLU A 6 -32.87 73.09 -16.12
CA GLU A 6 -33.52 72.73 -14.85
C GLU A 6 -32.68 71.74 -14.02
N LEU A 7 -31.91 70.87 -14.68
CA LEU A 7 -31.05 69.90 -13.99
C LEU A 7 -29.88 70.56 -13.23
N THR A 8 -29.32 71.65 -13.75
CA THR A 8 -28.18 72.36 -13.13
C THR A 8 -28.55 73.27 -11.96
N GLN A 9 -29.84 73.51 -11.71
CA GLN A 9 -30.33 74.27 -10.56
C GLN A 9 -30.52 73.42 -9.29
N ILE A 10 -30.42 72.10 -9.41
CA ILE A 10 -30.58 71.19 -8.27
C ILE A 10 -29.35 71.30 -7.36
N ASN A 11 -29.58 71.48 -6.06
CA ASN A 11 -28.52 71.45 -5.06
C ASN A 11 -28.08 69.99 -4.82
N TYR A 12 -27.10 69.55 -5.61
CA TYR A 12 -26.55 68.19 -5.55
C TYR A 12 -25.94 67.85 -4.18
N ILE A 13 -25.42 68.84 -3.43
CA ILE A 13 -24.89 68.62 -2.07
C ILE A 13 -26.02 68.25 -1.12
N ALA A 14 -27.14 68.98 -1.17
CA ALA A 14 -28.31 68.70 -0.33
C ALA A 14 -28.94 67.33 -0.68
N LEU A 15 -29.00 66.99 -1.97
CA LEU A 15 -29.51 65.69 -2.44
C LEU A 15 -28.59 64.53 -2.01
N PHE A 16 -27.27 64.73 -2.03
CA PHE A 16 -26.32 63.74 -1.54
C PHE A 16 -26.45 63.51 -0.03
N ILE A 17 -26.58 64.59 0.76
CA ILE A 17 -26.76 64.50 2.21
C ILE A 17 -28.07 63.79 2.57
N SER A 18 -29.16 64.04 1.84
CA SER A 18 -30.45 63.40 2.12
C SER A 18 -30.42 61.89 1.84
N ILE A 19 -29.79 61.46 0.74
CA ILE A 19 -29.57 60.03 0.44
C ILE A 19 -28.71 59.38 1.51
N PHE A 20 -27.61 60.04 1.92
CA PHE A 20 -26.73 59.50 2.94
C PHE A 20 -27.45 59.37 4.30
N THR A 21 -28.26 60.38 4.66
CA THR A 21 -29.07 60.36 5.90
C THR A 21 -30.11 59.24 5.87
N ALA A 22 -30.75 59.00 4.72
CA ALA A 22 -31.69 57.89 4.55
C ALA A 22 -31.00 56.52 4.71
N LEU A 23 -29.81 56.34 4.14
CA LEU A 23 -29.04 55.10 4.26
C LEU A 23 -28.59 54.84 5.71
N VAL A 24 -28.09 55.87 6.41
CA VAL A 24 -27.70 55.78 7.82
C VAL A 24 -28.92 55.47 8.69
N GLY A 25 -30.06 56.14 8.44
CA GLY A 25 -31.31 55.89 9.15
C GLY A 25 -31.78 54.44 9.00
N ILE A 26 -31.78 53.90 7.78
CA ILE A 26 -32.14 52.50 7.52
C ILE A 26 -31.22 51.54 8.28
N LYS A 27 -29.90 51.76 8.22
CA LYS A 27 -28.93 50.92 8.94
C LYS A 27 -29.16 50.95 10.46
N PHE A 28 -29.48 52.13 11.00
CA PHE A 28 -29.75 52.29 12.42
C PHE A 28 -31.02 51.55 12.86
N VAL A 29 -32.08 51.58 12.04
CA VAL A 29 -33.31 50.83 12.28
C VAL A 29 -33.06 49.32 12.33
N PHE A 30 -32.30 48.77 11.39
CA PHE A 30 -31.93 47.34 11.42
C PHE A 30 -31.13 46.99 12.67
N SER A 31 -30.16 47.82 13.06
CA SER A 31 -29.35 47.60 14.26
C SER A 31 -30.18 47.63 15.55
N LEU A 32 -31.13 48.56 15.67
CA LEU A 32 -32.05 48.59 16.81
C LEU A 32 -32.93 47.33 16.86
N PHE A 33 -33.42 46.87 15.71
CA PHE A 33 -34.25 45.67 15.63
C PHE A 33 -33.49 44.41 16.05
N GLU A 34 -32.25 44.23 15.58
CA GLU A 34 -31.36 43.14 16.01
C GLU A 34 -31.09 43.19 17.52
N TRP A 35 -30.85 44.38 18.08
CA TRP A 35 -30.62 44.55 19.52
C TRP A 35 -31.86 44.19 20.35
N VAL A 36 -33.06 44.60 19.93
CA VAL A 36 -34.32 44.28 20.62
C VAL A 36 -34.59 42.76 20.60
N ILE A 37 -34.41 42.10 19.45
CA ILE A 37 -34.56 40.64 19.33
C ILE A 37 -33.59 39.93 20.29
N THR A 38 -32.35 40.39 20.33
CA THR A 38 -31.32 39.83 21.21
C THR A 38 -31.65 40.07 22.69
N LYS A 39 -32.14 41.26 23.05
CA LYS A 39 -32.46 41.64 24.44
C LYS A 39 -33.69 40.92 25.00
N LEU A 40 -34.68 40.63 24.16
CA LEU A 40 -35.89 39.87 24.51
C LEU A 40 -35.65 38.35 24.56
N GLY A 41 -34.45 37.87 24.19
CA GLY A 41 -34.10 36.45 24.24
C GLY A 41 -34.86 35.59 23.23
N LEU A 42 -35.41 36.19 22.17
CA LEU A 42 -36.10 35.46 21.11
C LEU A 42 -35.04 34.83 20.19
N GLU A 43 -34.78 33.53 20.37
CA GLU A 43 -33.97 32.79 19.42
C GLU A 43 -34.71 32.71 18.08
N THR A 44 -34.26 33.50 17.10
CA THR A 44 -34.78 33.40 15.74
C THR A 44 -34.43 32.03 15.16
N LYS A 45 -35.29 31.49 14.28
CA LYS A 45 -35.03 30.20 13.60
C LYS A 45 -33.64 30.16 12.94
N TRP A 46 -33.18 31.31 12.44
CA TRP A 46 -31.85 31.47 11.84
C TRP A 46 -30.70 31.27 12.85
N MET A 47 -30.81 31.83 14.06
CA MET A 47 -29.79 31.62 15.10
C MET A 47 -29.73 30.16 15.55
N ARG A 48 -30.88 29.49 15.66
CA ARG A 48 -30.94 28.06 15.99
C ARG A 48 -30.28 27.21 14.91
N GLN A 49 -30.65 27.43 13.64
CA GLN A 49 -30.07 26.72 12.50
C GLN A 49 -28.54 26.90 12.46
N LYS A 50 -28.04 28.12 12.65
CA LYS A 50 -26.60 28.40 12.67
C LYS A 50 -25.86 27.66 13.79
N ARG A 51 -26.50 27.48 14.95
CA ARG A 51 -25.93 26.71 16.07
C ARG A 51 -25.88 25.22 15.76
N GLU A 52 -26.96 24.66 15.23
CA GLU A 52 -27.03 23.26 14.80
C GLU A 52 -25.99 22.97 13.70
N GLU A 53 -25.83 23.86 12.72
CA GLU A 53 -24.78 23.76 11.69
C GLU A 53 -23.38 23.80 12.31
N HIS A 54 -23.13 24.69 13.27
CA HIS A 54 -21.82 24.76 13.93
C HIS A 54 -21.51 23.50 14.76
N GLU A 55 -22.51 22.95 15.44
CA GLU A 55 -22.38 21.71 16.19
C GLU A 55 -22.12 20.52 15.27
N LEU A 56 -22.85 20.41 14.15
CA LEU A 56 -22.62 19.40 13.13
C LEU A 56 -21.22 19.53 12.52
N LEU A 57 -20.72 20.74 12.29
CA LEU A 57 -19.36 20.97 11.80
C LEU A 57 -18.32 20.54 12.84
N LEU A 58 -18.55 20.84 14.13
CA LEU A 58 -17.66 20.43 15.21
C LEU A 58 -17.61 18.91 15.34
N GLN A 59 -18.77 18.25 15.34
CA GLN A 59 -18.88 16.79 15.35
C GLN A 59 -18.22 16.17 14.12
N THR A 60 -18.44 16.74 12.94
CA THR A 60 -17.80 16.29 11.70
C THR A 60 -16.28 16.42 11.80
N SER A 61 -15.77 17.55 12.28
CA SER A 61 -14.34 17.77 12.48
C SER A 61 -13.73 16.79 13.49
N GLN A 62 -14.42 16.53 14.61
CA GLN A 62 -13.99 15.53 15.61
C GLN A 62 -13.98 14.12 15.02
N ASN A 63 -15.05 13.73 14.31
CA ASN A 63 -15.14 12.43 13.65
C ASN A 63 -14.05 12.25 12.60
N LEU A 64 -13.73 13.30 11.82
CA LEU A 64 -12.62 13.29 10.87
C LEU A 64 -11.27 13.10 11.59
N SER A 65 -11.05 13.77 12.73
CA SER A 65 -9.84 13.59 13.53
C SER A 65 -9.72 12.16 14.07
N ILE A 66 -10.81 11.57 14.55
CA ILE A 66 -10.85 10.19 15.04
C ILE A 66 -10.58 9.22 13.89
N LEU A 67 -11.22 9.43 12.73
CA LEU A 67 -11.04 8.60 11.55
C LEU A 67 -9.59 8.66 11.04
N GLN A 68 -8.99 9.86 11.01
CA GLN A 68 -7.59 10.03 10.62
C GLN A 68 -6.65 9.32 11.60
N LYS A 69 -6.91 9.40 12.91
CA LYS A 69 -6.12 8.69 13.92
C LYS A 69 -6.24 7.17 13.75
N LYS A 70 -7.46 6.66 13.58
CA LYS A 70 -7.71 5.24 13.33
C LYS A 70 -7.04 4.77 12.05
N HIS A 71 -7.11 5.55 10.98
CA HIS A 71 -6.45 5.23 9.73
C HIS A 71 -4.94 5.14 9.89
N GLN A 72 -4.32 6.05 10.65
CA GLN A 72 -2.89 5.96 10.94
C GLN A 72 -2.54 4.71 11.76
N GLU A 73 -3.34 4.39 12.78
CA GLU A 73 -3.15 3.18 13.59
C GLU A 73 -3.29 1.90 12.76
N ASP A 74 -4.29 1.85 11.88
CA ASP A 74 -4.52 0.72 10.98
C ASP A 74 -3.34 0.60 10.00
N MET A 75 -2.87 1.69 9.39
CA MET A 75 -1.70 1.69 8.49
C MET A 75 -0.44 1.18 9.20
N ASN A 76 -0.18 1.59 10.43
CA ASN A 76 0.98 1.11 11.19
C ASN A 76 0.88 -0.41 11.44
N LYS A 77 -0.30 -0.92 11.82
CA LYS A 77 -0.51 -2.37 12.00
C LYS A 77 -0.35 -3.15 10.70
N PHE A 78 -0.80 -2.57 9.58
CA PHE A 78 -0.60 -3.18 8.27
C PHE A 78 0.88 -3.26 7.89
N GLU A 79 1.67 -2.23 8.20
CA GLU A 79 3.12 -2.23 7.95
C GLU A 79 3.83 -3.32 8.78
N ASP A 80 3.50 -3.44 10.06
CA ASP A 80 4.04 -4.49 10.93
C ASP A 80 3.67 -5.89 10.40
N CYS A 81 2.39 -6.10 10.06
CA CYS A 81 1.90 -7.37 9.52
C CYS A 81 2.56 -7.72 8.16
N ASP A 82 2.71 -6.73 7.26
CA ASP A 82 3.35 -6.94 5.97
C ASP A 82 4.83 -7.31 6.12
N ASN A 83 5.52 -6.70 7.09
CA ASN A 83 6.90 -7.06 7.42
C ASN A 83 7.00 -8.49 7.99
N GLU A 84 6.10 -8.89 8.88
CA GLU A 84 6.04 -10.26 9.40
C GLU A 84 5.78 -11.28 8.27
N ILE A 85 4.78 -11.03 7.42
CA ILE A 85 4.44 -11.89 6.28
C ILE A 85 5.62 -12.04 5.33
N ARG A 86 6.33 -10.94 5.01
CA ARG A 86 7.51 -10.98 4.14
C ARG A 86 8.63 -11.82 4.74
N ASN A 87 8.87 -11.69 6.05
CA ASN A 87 9.90 -12.46 6.75
C ASN A 87 9.54 -13.96 6.79
N ASP A 88 8.29 -14.29 7.08
CA ASP A 88 7.82 -15.68 7.10
C ASP A 88 7.87 -16.31 5.70
N LEU A 89 7.49 -15.56 4.67
CA LEU A 89 7.58 -16.01 3.28
C LEU A 89 9.04 -16.28 2.89
N LYS A 90 9.97 -15.38 3.24
CA LYS A 90 11.40 -15.58 2.99
C LYS A 90 11.91 -16.84 3.69
N LYS A 91 11.55 -17.04 4.96
CA LYS A 91 11.92 -18.24 5.71
C LYS A 91 11.39 -19.52 5.06
N LEU A 92 10.14 -19.49 4.59
CA LEU A 92 9.54 -20.63 3.88
C LEU A 92 10.28 -20.92 2.57
N THR A 93 10.64 -19.88 1.81
CA THR A 93 11.46 -20.02 0.59
C THR A 93 12.82 -20.65 0.90
N ASP A 94 13.51 -20.18 1.93
CA ASP A 94 14.81 -20.72 2.35
C ASP A 94 14.69 -22.20 2.75
N MET A 95 13.66 -22.56 3.53
CA MET A 95 13.38 -23.96 3.91
C MET A 95 13.06 -24.84 2.70
N PHE A 96 12.35 -24.31 1.70
CA PHE A 96 12.04 -25.04 0.48
C PHE A 96 13.29 -25.32 -0.36
N ILE A 97 14.16 -24.31 -0.51
CA ILE A 97 15.44 -24.45 -1.22
C ILE A 97 16.31 -25.50 -0.53
N ASP A 98 16.46 -25.43 0.80
CA ASP A 98 17.23 -26.41 1.57
C ASP A 98 16.67 -27.83 1.40
N LYS A 99 15.35 -27.99 1.48
CA LYS A 99 14.69 -29.28 1.25
C LYS A 99 14.96 -29.82 -0.16
N GLU A 100 14.78 -28.99 -1.19
CA GLU A 100 15.00 -29.40 -2.59
C GLU A 100 16.46 -29.83 -2.81
N ILE A 101 17.42 -29.09 -2.23
CA ILE A 101 18.85 -29.45 -2.23
C ILE A 101 19.04 -30.82 -1.60
N ASN A 102 18.50 -31.04 -0.39
CA ASN A 102 18.65 -32.31 0.33
C ASN A 102 18.02 -33.49 -0.42
N ASP A 103 16.86 -33.29 -1.04
CA ASP A 103 16.19 -34.33 -1.84
C ASP A 103 17.02 -34.70 -3.07
N MET A 104 17.55 -33.70 -3.80
CA MET A 104 18.43 -33.95 -4.96
C MET A 104 19.73 -34.65 -4.54
N ARG A 105 20.34 -34.26 -3.41
CA ARG A 105 21.54 -34.93 -2.88
C ARG A 105 21.27 -36.38 -2.56
N TRP A 106 20.15 -36.66 -1.88
CA TRP A 106 19.74 -38.02 -1.58
C TRP A 106 19.56 -38.85 -2.84
N GLU A 107 18.91 -38.30 -3.87
CA GLU A 107 18.70 -38.97 -5.15
C GLU A 107 20.02 -39.34 -5.84
N ILE A 108 20.95 -38.38 -5.92
CA ILE A 108 22.27 -38.57 -6.53
C ILE A 108 23.08 -39.61 -5.77
N ASN A 109 23.17 -39.48 -4.44
CA ASN A 109 23.93 -40.40 -3.60
C ASN A 109 23.35 -41.81 -3.64
N ASN A 110 22.02 -41.95 -3.59
CA ASN A 110 21.36 -43.24 -3.68
C ASN A 110 21.55 -43.89 -5.05
N PHE A 111 21.56 -43.10 -6.13
CA PHE A 111 21.85 -43.63 -7.46
C PHE A 111 23.30 -44.09 -7.60
N ALA A 112 24.27 -43.33 -7.08
CA ALA A 112 25.67 -43.74 -7.02
C ALA A 112 25.84 -45.05 -6.23
N ASN A 113 25.20 -45.18 -5.07
CA ASN A 113 25.22 -46.42 -4.28
C ASN A 113 24.66 -47.61 -5.06
N LYS A 114 23.56 -47.44 -5.81
CA LYS A 114 23.01 -48.51 -6.66
C LYS A 114 24.01 -48.97 -7.73
N ILE A 115 24.75 -48.04 -8.32
CA ILE A 115 25.80 -48.35 -9.30
C ILE A 115 26.94 -49.11 -8.63
N SER A 116 27.41 -48.63 -7.46
CA SER A 116 28.47 -49.28 -6.69
C SER A 116 28.09 -50.69 -6.21
N ASP A 117 26.79 -50.91 -5.91
CA ASP A 117 26.23 -52.23 -5.60
C ASP A 117 26.19 -53.18 -6.82
N GLY A 118 26.53 -52.70 -8.02
CA GLY A 118 26.48 -53.47 -9.26
C GLY A 118 25.07 -53.69 -9.82
N LYS A 119 24.08 -52.88 -9.40
CA LYS A 119 22.70 -53.00 -9.90
C LYS A 119 22.61 -52.47 -11.33
N GLU A 120 21.89 -53.19 -12.19
CA GLU A 120 21.64 -52.74 -13.55
C GLU A 120 20.82 -51.44 -13.56
N CYS A 121 21.39 -50.42 -14.20
CA CYS A 121 20.76 -49.12 -14.41
C CYS A 121 20.59 -48.87 -15.90
N ASN A 122 19.41 -48.43 -16.31
CA ASN A 122 19.13 -48.08 -17.71
C ASN A 122 19.64 -46.68 -18.06
N LYS A 123 19.76 -46.39 -19.35
CA LYS A 123 20.27 -45.12 -19.88
C LYS A 123 19.46 -43.89 -19.42
N ASP A 124 18.15 -44.03 -19.27
CA ASP A 124 17.29 -42.92 -18.89
C ASP A 124 17.46 -42.56 -17.41
N SER A 125 17.68 -43.54 -16.53
CA SER A 125 18.02 -43.33 -15.12
C SER A 125 19.34 -42.56 -14.97
N PHE A 126 20.35 -42.88 -15.78
CA PHE A 126 21.60 -42.11 -15.80
C PHE A 126 21.37 -40.65 -16.22
N LYS A 127 20.66 -40.44 -17.33
CA LYS A 127 20.34 -39.08 -17.81
C LYS A 127 19.54 -38.29 -16.77
N HIS A 128 18.57 -38.93 -16.13
CA HIS A 128 17.76 -38.31 -15.09
C HIS A 128 18.65 -37.81 -13.94
N CYS A 129 19.51 -38.68 -13.41
CA CYS A 129 20.39 -38.32 -12.29
C CYS A 129 21.40 -37.22 -12.68
N ILE A 130 21.93 -37.26 -13.92
CA ILE A 130 22.81 -36.19 -14.44
C ILE A 130 22.06 -34.86 -14.52
N HIS A 131 20.83 -34.84 -15.05
CA HIS A 131 20.02 -33.62 -15.06
C HIS A 131 19.65 -33.14 -13.65
N THR A 132 19.39 -34.06 -12.71
CA THR A 132 19.17 -33.73 -11.29
C THR A 132 20.40 -33.03 -10.72
N TYR A 133 21.60 -33.50 -11.02
CA TYR A 133 22.86 -32.85 -10.63
C TYR A 133 23.03 -31.46 -11.27
N GLU A 134 22.74 -31.30 -12.56
CA GLU A 134 22.81 -29.98 -13.22
C GLU A 134 21.85 -28.98 -12.59
N LYS A 135 20.64 -29.41 -12.24
CA LYS A 135 19.65 -28.59 -11.52
C LYS A 135 20.16 -28.23 -10.13
N TYR A 136 20.74 -29.18 -9.41
CA TYR A 136 21.34 -28.98 -8.10
C TYR A 136 22.44 -27.91 -8.14
N GLU A 137 23.41 -28.03 -9.06
CA GLU A 137 24.47 -27.03 -9.24
C GLU A 137 23.94 -25.64 -9.57
N LYS A 138 22.89 -25.57 -10.41
CA LYS A 138 22.23 -24.31 -10.73
C LYS A 138 21.61 -23.68 -9.49
N ILE A 139 20.87 -24.44 -8.68
CA ILE A 139 20.24 -23.94 -7.46
C ILE A 139 21.30 -23.46 -6.46
N LEU A 140 22.40 -24.20 -6.30
CA LEU A 140 23.50 -23.76 -5.43
C LEU A 140 24.08 -22.44 -5.89
N LYS A 141 24.39 -22.31 -7.18
CA LYS A 141 24.96 -21.09 -7.76
C LYS A 141 24.02 -19.89 -7.63
N GLU A 142 22.73 -20.07 -7.91
CA GLU A 142 21.73 -19.00 -7.80
C GLU A 142 21.55 -18.51 -6.36
N ASN A 143 21.80 -19.38 -5.38
CA ASN A 143 21.66 -19.07 -3.96
C ASN A 143 23.00 -18.83 -3.24
N ASN A 144 24.13 -18.77 -3.97
CA ASN A 144 25.49 -18.62 -3.42
C ASN A 144 25.83 -19.67 -2.34
N LEU A 145 25.44 -20.92 -2.57
CA LEU A 145 25.72 -22.06 -1.71
C LEU A 145 26.86 -22.88 -2.32
N GLU A 146 27.69 -23.48 -1.46
CA GLU A 146 28.80 -24.34 -1.88
C GLU A 146 28.31 -25.79 -2.06
N ASN A 147 28.83 -26.48 -3.08
CA ASN A 147 28.68 -27.92 -3.19
C ASN A 147 29.68 -28.61 -2.26
N GLY A 148 29.24 -29.59 -1.48
CA GLY A 148 30.13 -30.34 -0.59
C GLY A 148 29.76 -31.79 -0.32
N GLU A 149 28.72 -32.33 -0.98
CA GLU A 149 28.16 -33.65 -0.58
C GLU A 149 27.96 -34.65 -1.72
N VAL A 150 28.05 -34.24 -3.00
CA VAL A 150 27.68 -35.12 -4.14
C VAL A 150 28.75 -35.24 -5.22
N GLU A 151 29.90 -34.59 -5.07
CA GLU A 151 30.97 -34.53 -6.08
C GLU A 151 31.53 -35.92 -6.43
N ILE A 152 31.80 -36.74 -5.42
CA ILE A 152 32.27 -38.12 -5.61
C ILE A 152 31.17 -38.97 -6.26
N SER A 153 29.91 -38.79 -5.82
CA SER A 153 28.78 -39.56 -6.34
C SER A 153 28.53 -39.28 -7.82
N ILE A 154 28.61 -38.02 -8.25
CA ILE A 154 28.45 -37.68 -9.67
C ILE A 154 29.64 -38.16 -10.51
N GLU A 155 30.85 -38.23 -9.95
CA GLU A 155 32.01 -38.82 -10.63
C GLU A 155 31.78 -40.30 -10.91
N ILE A 156 31.36 -41.08 -9.90
CA ILE A 156 31.00 -42.51 -10.04
C ILE A 156 29.92 -42.71 -11.12
N ILE A 157 28.87 -41.89 -11.09
CA ILE A 157 27.76 -41.95 -12.05
C ILE A 157 28.26 -41.70 -13.47
N ASN A 158 29.08 -40.67 -13.67
CA ASN A 158 29.61 -40.31 -14.98
C ASN A 158 30.57 -41.36 -15.55
N GLU A 159 31.40 -41.97 -14.71
CA GLU A 159 32.29 -43.06 -15.12
C GLU A 159 31.50 -44.29 -15.58
N ALA A 160 30.53 -44.73 -14.78
CA ALA A 160 29.67 -45.86 -15.12
C ALA A 160 28.85 -45.59 -16.39
N TYR A 161 28.34 -44.37 -16.56
CA TYR A 161 27.63 -43.98 -17.77
C TYR A 161 28.52 -44.03 -19.02
N LYS A 162 29.76 -43.54 -18.94
CA LYS A 162 30.74 -43.61 -20.04
C LYS A 162 31.12 -45.05 -20.40
N GLN A 163 31.25 -45.93 -19.41
CA GLN A 163 31.51 -47.36 -19.66
C GLN A 163 30.36 -48.01 -20.42
N LYS A 164 29.12 -47.81 -19.98
CA LYS A 164 27.92 -48.32 -20.66
C LYS A 164 27.82 -47.85 -22.12
N LEU A 165 28.14 -46.59 -22.40
CA LEU A 165 28.17 -46.07 -23.77
C LEU A 165 29.24 -46.71 -24.66
N LYS A 166 30.39 -47.10 -24.10
CA LYS A 166 31.45 -47.81 -24.82
C LYS A 166 31.10 -49.27 -25.10
N GLU A 167 30.33 -49.89 -24.21
CA GLU A 167 29.88 -51.28 -24.34
C GLU A 167 28.73 -51.46 -25.36
N GLY A 168 28.16 -50.37 -25.87
CA GLY A 168 27.23 -50.40 -27.00
C GLY A 168 25.83 -50.96 -26.69
N ILE A 169 25.44 -51.00 -25.41
CA ILE A 169 24.09 -51.37 -24.94
C ILE A 169 23.31 -50.10 -24.57
#